data_AF-A0A935P3H8-F1
#
_entry.id   AF-A0A935P3H8-F1
#
_cell.length_a   1.000
_cell.length_b   1.000
_cell.length_c   1.000
_cell.angle_alpha   90.00
_cell.angle_beta   90.00
_cell.angle_gamma   90.00
#
_symmetry.space_group_name_H-M   'P 1'
#
loop_
_entity.id
_entity.type
_entity.pdbx_description
1 polymer ?
#
loop_
_entity_poly.entity_id
_entity_poly.type
_entity_poly.pdbx_seq_one_letter_code
_entity_poly.pdbx_strand_id
1 'polypeptide(L)'
;MAYEQQKRAALRILEGIEEGAMGSADLAALVEDADPALLYLIFRWLRKRYADHVNADTVVGRLVELGNHAGIPAKMKEGQADPVVAWFEDAYSYRDLSSEAFIELIVDKLES
;
A
#
# COMPACT_ATOMS: atom_id res chain seq x y z
N MET A 1 16.77 12.22 -1.23
CA MET A 1 15.58 12.98 -1.70
C MET A 1 14.46 12.02 -2.16
N ALA A 2 14.77 10.85 -2.72
CA ALA A 2 13.78 9.84 -3.10
C ALA A 2 13.05 9.20 -1.90
N TYR A 3 13.77 8.72 -0.88
CA TYR A 3 13.20 8.15 0.37
C TYR A 3 12.02 8.95 0.97
N GLU A 4 12.25 10.22 1.32
CA GLU A 4 11.23 11.09 1.94
C GLU A 4 10.02 11.38 1.03
N GLN A 5 10.23 11.35 -0.28
CA GLN A 5 9.18 11.54 -1.27
C GLN A 5 8.35 10.26 -1.42
N GLN A 6 8.98 9.10 -1.48
CA GLN A 6 8.32 7.81 -1.51
C GLN A 6 7.53 7.55 -0.22
N LYS A 7 8.11 7.81 0.96
CA LYS A 7 7.42 7.70 2.25
C LYS A 7 6.16 8.57 2.29
N ARG A 8 6.26 9.83 1.89
CA ARG A 8 5.11 10.75 1.82
C ARG A 8 4.07 10.30 0.82
N ALA A 9 4.46 9.84 -0.37
CA ALA A 9 3.54 9.33 -1.37
C ALA A 9 2.79 8.09 -0.87
N ALA A 10 3.49 7.17 -0.22
CA ALA A 10 2.94 5.92 0.29
C ALA A 10 1.95 6.14 1.45
N LEU A 11 2.28 7.04 2.38
CA LEU A 11 1.33 7.47 3.42
C LEU A 11 0.09 8.10 2.82
N ARG A 12 0.27 8.96 1.82
CA ARG A 12 -0.83 9.63 1.12
C ARG A 12 -1.73 8.66 0.35
N ILE A 13 -1.18 7.57 -0.21
CA ILE A 13 -1.98 6.48 -0.80
C ILE A 13 -2.82 5.80 0.28
N LEU A 14 -2.20 5.45 1.42
CA LEU A 14 -2.87 4.78 2.53
C LEU A 14 -4.02 5.64 3.08
N GLU A 15 -3.74 6.90 3.42
CA GLU A 15 -4.74 7.88 3.89
C GLU A 15 -5.84 8.10 2.85
N GLY A 16 -5.48 8.22 1.57
CA GLY A 16 -6.43 8.38 0.46
C GLY A 16 -7.43 7.22 0.37
N ILE A 17 -6.98 6.00 0.65
CA ILE A 17 -7.84 4.81 0.66
C ILE A 17 -8.67 4.73 1.96
N GLU A 18 -8.07 5.00 3.12
CA GLU A 18 -8.75 4.92 4.42
C GLU A 18 -9.85 6.00 4.56
N GLU A 19 -9.52 7.25 4.27
CA GLU A 19 -10.42 8.39 4.45
C GLU A 19 -11.33 8.58 3.23
N GLY A 20 -10.86 8.24 2.03
CA GLY A 20 -11.55 8.56 0.79
C GLY A 20 -11.57 10.05 0.49
N ALA A 21 -10.62 10.81 1.05
CA ALA A 21 -10.48 12.24 0.84
C ALA A 21 -9.94 12.58 -0.57
N MET A 22 -9.57 11.56 -1.36
CA MET A 22 -8.93 11.70 -2.67
C MET A 22 -9.77 11.05 -3.77
N GLY A 23 -9.86 11.70 -4.93
CA GLY A 23 -10.50 11.14 -6.11
C GLY A 23 -9.72 9.93 -6.65
N SER A 24 -10.42 9.00 -7.31
CA SER A 24 -9.81 7.78 -7.86
C SER A 24 -8.71 8.06 -8.88
N ALA A 25 -8.81 9.15 -9.66
CA ALA A 25 -7.79 9.56 -10.62
C ALA A 25 -6.48 10.03 -9.94
N ASP A 26 -6.59 10.86 -8.89
CA ASP A 26 -5.42 11.34 -8.14
C ASP A 26 -4.73 10.20 -7.40
N LEU A 27 -5.53 9.28 -6.84
CA LEU A 27 -5.04 8.09 -6.16
C LEU A 27 -4.36 7.13 -7.16
N ALA A 28 -4.92 6.95 -8.37
CA ALA A 28 -4.31 6.14 -9.42
C ALA A 28 -2.95 6.67 -9.86
N ALA A 29 -2.81 7.99 -10.05
CA ALA A 29 -1.53 8.60 -10.41
C ALA A 29 -0.44 8.35 -9.36
N LEU A 30 -0.77 8.50 -8.06
CA LEU A 30 0.17 8.19 -6.98
C LEU A 30 0.59 6.72 -6.97
N VAL A 31 -0.34 5.82 -7.29
CA VAL A 31 -0.13 4.38 -7.30
C VAL A 31 0.72 3.94 -8.51
N GLU A 32 0.54 4.59 -9.67
CA GLU A 32 1.35 4.33 -10.86
C GLU A 32 2.84 4.66 -10.62
N ASP A 33 3.12 5.74 -9.90
CA ASP A 33 4.48 6.18 -9.57
C ASP A 33 5.10 5.42 -8.39
N ALA A 34 4.29 4.71 -7.59
CA ALA A 34 4.77 3.98 -6.41
C ALA A 34 5.63 2.75 -6.79
N ASP A 35 6.48 2.32 -5.87
CA ASP A 35 7.18 1.04 -6.00
C ASP A 35 6.17 -0.14 -5.99
N PRO A 36 6.30 -1.14 -6.89
CA PRO A 36 5.38 -2.27 -6.94
C PRO A 36 5.29 -3.07 -5.64
N ALA A 37 6.40 -3.32 -4.95
CA ALA A 37 6.43 -4.08 -3.70
C ALA A 37 5.74 -3.31 -2.57
N LEU A 38 6.03 -2.00 -2.47
CA LEU A 38 5.38 -1.11 -1.53
C LEU A 38 3.86 -1.08 -1.74
N LEU A 39 3.42 -0.95 -2.99
CA LEU A 39 2.00 -0.98 -3.33
C LEU A 39 1.34 -2.30 -2.90
N TYR A 40 1.97 -3.43 -3.22
CA TYR A 40 1.48 -4.75 -2.84
C TYR A 40 1.29 -4.88 -1.33
N LEU A 41 2.32 -4.47 -0.57
CA LEU A 41 2.32 -4.52 0.88
C LEU A 41 1.23 -3.61 1.47
N ILE A 42 1.04 -2.39 0.96
CA ILE A 42 -0.04 -1.48 1.39
C ILE A 42 -1.42 -2.13 1.20
N PHE A 43 -1.67 -2.73 0.03
CA PHE A 43 -2.94 -3.41 -0.25
C PHE A 43 -3.18 -4.59 0.70
N ARG A 44 -2.14 -5.38 1.00
CA ARG A 44 -2.20 -6.48 1.97
C ARG A 44 -2.46 -5.95 3.37
N TRP A 45 -1.75 -4.92 3.79
CA TRP A 45 -1.87 -4.31 5.10
C TRP A 45 -3.29 -3.80 5.34
N LEU A 46 -3.84 -3.01 4.41
CA LEU A 46 -5.21 -2.50 4.51
C LEU A 46 -6.24 -3.64 4.57
N ARG A 47 -6.13 -4.67 3.72
CA ARG A 47 -7.04 -5.83 3.78
C ARG A 47 -6.97 -6.56 5.12
N LYS A 48 -5.78 -6.71 5.72
CA LYS A 48 -5.59 -7.40 7.01
C LYS A 48 -6.04 -6.55 8.19
N ARG A 49 -5.79 -5.24 8.14
CA ARG A 49 -6.12 -4.26 9.17
C ARG A 49 -7.62 -4.01 9.27
N TYR A 50 -8.30 -3.99 8.13
CA TYR A 50 -9.74 -3.71 8.03
C TYR A 50 -10.63 -4.95 7.98
N ALA A 51 -10.07 -6.17 8.05
CA ALA A 51 -10.85 -7.42 7.99
C ALA A 51 -12.00 -7.48 9.00
N ASP A 52 -11.78 -6.93 10.21
CA ASP A 52 -12.73 -6.96 11.33
C ASP A 52 -13.17 -5.53 11.75
N HIS A 53 -12.97 -4.52 10.88
CA HIS A 53 -13.22 -3.12 11.21
C HIS A 53 -14.61 -2.64 10.74
N VAL A 54 -15.23 -1.71 11.48
CA VAL A 54 -16.56 -1.16 11.11
C VAL A 54 -16.60 -0.51 9.72
N ASN A 55 -15.45 0.00 9.26
CA ASN A 55 -15.29 0.62 7.93
C ASN A 55 -14.77 -0.36 6.86
N ALA A 56 -14.79 -1.67 7.12
CA ALA A 56 -14.26 -2.70 6.21
C ALA A 56 -14.80 -2.54 4.79
N ASP A 57 -16.12 -2.48 4.63
CA ASP A 57 -16.78 -2.43 3.33
C ASP A 57 -16.36 -1.20 2.52
N THR A 58 -16.21 -0.04 3.18
CA THR A 58 -15.81 1.21 2.54
C THR A 58 -14.36 1.16 2.07
N VAL A 59 -13.44 0.73 2.94
CA VAL A 59 -12.00 0.69 2.62
C VAL A 59 -11.71 -0.41 1.58
N VAL A 60 -12.31 -1.59 1.75
CA VAL A 60 -12.19 -2.70 0.80
C VAL A 60 -12.83 -2.33 -0.54
N GLY A 61 -13.96 -1.62 -0.55
CA GLY A 61 -14.58 -1.12 -1.78
C GLY A 61 -13.63 -0.24 -2.60
N ARG A 62 -12.97 0.73 -1.96
CA ARG A 62 -11.97 1.60 -2.62
C ARG A 62 -10.75 0.84 -3.08
N LEU A 63 -10.27 -0.14 -2.31
CA LEU A 63 -9.17 -1.02 -2.74
C LEU A 63 -9.53 -1.84 -3.99
N VAL A 64 -10.76 -2.35 -4.06
CA VAL A 64 -11.24 -3.11 -5.22
C VAL A 64 -11.37 -2.19 -6.44
N GLU A 65 -11.94 -1.00 -6.26
CA GLU A 65 -12.02 0.01 -7.33
C GLU A 65 -10.62 0.33 -7.88
N LEU A 66 -9.68 0.69 -7.01
CA LEU A 66 -8.30 0.99 -7.38
C LEU A 66 -7.61 -0.22 -8.04
N GLY A 67 -7.83 -1.43 -7.52
CA GLY A 67 -7.29 -2.66 -8.08
C GLY A 67 -7.79 -2.98 -9.50
N ASN A 68 -8.90 -2.38 -9.94
CA ASN A 68 -9.44 -2.54 -11.29
C ASN A 68 -8.93 -1.47 -12.27
N HIS A 69 -8.17 -0.47 -11.83
CA HIS A 69 -7.52 0.48 -12.73
C HIS A 69 -6.49 -0.22 -13.62
N ALA A 70 -6.35 0.26 -14.86
CA ALA A 70 -5.42 -0.29 -15.82
C ALA A 70 -3.98 -0.26 -15.26
N GLY A 71 -3.22 -1.34 -15.48
CA GLY A 71 -1.83 -1.45 -15.00
C GLY A 71 -1.68 -1.90 -13.54
N ILE A 72 -2.65 -1.63 -12.67
CA ILE A 72 -2.56 -1.99 -11.25
C ILE A 72 -2.44 -3.51 -11.02
N PRO A 73 -3.25 -4.39 -11.67
CA PRO A 73 -3.08 -5.83 -11.51
C PRO A 73 -1.69 -6.35 -11.91
N ALA A 74 -1.09 -5.78 -12.97
CA ALA A 74 0.24 -6.16 -13.42
C ALA A 74 1.31 -5.74 -12.41
N LYS A 75 1.22 -4.49 -11.92
CA LYS A 75 2.12 -3.93 -10.91
C LYS A 75 2.00 -4.68 -9.57
N MET A 76 0.79 -5.07 -9.18
CA MET A 76 0.55 -5.91 -7.99
C MET A 76 1.22 -7.29 -8.12
N LYS A 77 1.19 -7.88 -9.33
CA LYS A 77 1.85 -9.16 -9.59
C LYS A 77 3.38 -9.05 -9.57
N GLU A 78 3.91 -7.95 -10.09
CA GLU A 78 5.34 -7.62 -10.02
C GLU A 78 5.77 -7.44 -8.56
N GLY A 79 5.06 -6.60 -7.80
CA GLY A 79 5.34 -6.36 -6.39
C GLY A 79 5.27 -7.62 -5.54
N GLN A 80 4.30 -8.51 -5.80
CA GLN A 80 4.21 -9.79 -5.08
C GLN A 80 5.47 -10.66 -5.25
N ALA A 81 6.16 -10.57 -6.38
CA ALA A 81 7.36 -11.36 -6.65
C ALA A 81 8.63 -10.73 -6.05
N ASP A 82 8.52 -9.56 -5.44
CA ASP A 82 9.66 -8.83 -4.89
C ASP A 82 10.20 -9.51 -3.61
N PRO A 83 11.53 -9.69 -3.47
CA PRO A 83 12.14 -10.26 -2.26
C PRO A 83 11.82 -9.50 -0.97
N VAL A 84 11.54 -8.19 -1.03
CA VAL A 84 11.14 -7.37 0.12
C VAL A 84 9.80 -7.85 0.68
N VAL A 85 8.87 -8.31 -0.17
CA VAL A 85 7.60 -8.87 0.29
C VAL A 85 7.84 -10.14 1.10
N ALA A 86 8.64 -11.06 0.58
CA ALA A 86 8.98 -12.30 1.29
C ALA A 86 9.67 -12.00 2.63
N TRP A 87 10.66 -11.10 2.63
CA TRP A 87 11.34 -10.66 3.84
C TRP A 87 10.35 -10.08 4.88
N PHE A 88 9.42 -9.23 4.44
CA PHE A 88 8.44 -8.64 5.34
C PHE A 88 7.52 -9.72 5.93
N GLU A 89 6.98 -10.61 5.10
CA GLU A 89 6.04 -11.64 5.53
C GLU A 89 6.68 -12.72 6.41
N ASP A 90 7.99 -12.93 6.30
CA ASP A 90 8.75 -13.84 7.15
C ASP A 90 9.08 -13.22 8.52
N ALA A 91 9.33 -11.91 8.57
CA ALA A 91 9.83 -11.23 9.78
C ALA A 91 8.77 -10.44 10.56
N TYR A 92 7.66 -10.04 9.92
CA TYR A 92 6.68 -9.12 10.50
C TYR A 92 5.24 -9.56 10.25
N SER A 93 4.36 -9.16 11.17
CA SER A 93 2.91 -9.30 11.05
C SER A 93 2.29 -7.97 10.61
N TYR A 94 1.40 -8.04 9.61
CA TYR A 94 0.61 -6.88 9.15
C TYR A 94 -0.27 -6.24 10.24
N ARG A 95 -0.49 -6.93 11.38
CA ARG A 95 -1.34 -6.43 12.47
C ARG A 95 -0.54 -5.70 13.56
N ASP A 96 0.78 -5.82 13.56
CA ASP A 96 1.61 -5.42 14.69
C ASP A 96 2.15 -3.98 14.54
N LEU A 97 2.16 -3.47 13.30
CA LEU A 97 2.71 -2.17 12.95
C LEU A 97 1.59 -1.12 12.72
N SER A 98 1.82 0.10 13.21
CA SER A 98 1.04 1.27 12.77
C SER A 98 1.29 1.56 11.29
N SER A 99 0.42 2.34 10.64
CA SER A 99 0.60 2.76 9.25
C SER A 99 1.96 3.43 9.02
N GLU A 100 2.33 4.37 9.89
CA GLU A 100 3.62 5.07 9.82
C GLU A 100 4.82 4.12 9.95
N ALA A 101 4.83 3.26 10.98
CA ALA A 101 5.92 2.33 11.21
C ALA A 101 6.03 1.28 10.09
N PHE A 102 4.89 0.85 9.56
CA PHE A 102 4.81 -0.07 8.42
C PHE A 102 5.42 0.54 7.15
N ILE A 103 5.01 1.76 6.78
CA ILE A 103 5.55 2.44 5.59
C ILE A 103 7.03 2.74 5.76
N GLU A 104 7.44 3.25 6.93
CA GLU A 104 8.84 3.57 7.21
C GLU A 104 9.74 2.34 7.06
N LEU A 105 9.35 1.21 7.64
CA LEU A 105 10.09 -0.05 7.56
C LEU A 105 10.27 -0.53 6.11
N ILE A 106 9.22 -0.46 5.30
CA ILE A 106 9.28 -0.95 3.92
C ILE A 106 10.12 -0.03 3.05
N VAL A 107 9.92 1.29 3.16
CA VAL A 107 10.68 2.27 2.37
C VAL A 107 12.16 2.23 2.76
N ASP A 108 12.49 2.04 4.04
CA ASP A 108 13.88 1.85 4.49
C ASP A 108 14.48 0.60 3.86
N LYS A 109 13.72 -0.49 3.80
CA LYS A 109 14.18 -1.72 3.17
C LYS A 109 14.37 -1.61 1.65
N LEU A 110 13.58 -0.80 0.96
CA LEU A 110 13.67 -0.61 -0.49
C LEU A 110 14.85 0.27 -0.91
N GLU A 111 15.29 1.18 -0.03
CA GLU A 111 16.38 2.12 -0.33
C GLU A 111 17.75 1.63 0.19
N SER A 112 17.78 0.53 0.97
CA SER A 112 18.98 -0.14 1.49
C SER A 112 19.63 -1.10 0.49
#